data_AF-A0A0F9AR75-F1
#
_entry.id   AF-A0A0F9AR75-F1
#
_cell.length_a   1.000
_cell.length_b   1.000
_cell.length_c   1.000
_cell.angle_alpha   90.00
_cell.angle_beta   90.00
_cell.angle_gamma   90.00
#
_symmetry.space_group_name_H-M   'P 1'
#
loop_
_entity.id
_entity.type
_entity.pdbx_description
1 polymer ?
#
loop_
_entity_poly.entity_id
_entity_poly.type
_entity_poly.pdbx_seq_one_letter_code
_entity_poly.pdbx_strand_id
1 'polypeptide(L)'
;MALTLNNLVGFETGGLEEAISVIGSPVLDEGVVRTGSYSLRLPAIGDAYRVAMVTGGSVGGNDYIVGFAFRRTTLPSAGWYFFSALDDSALSTYALLLTNGGDVEVRDADQALIGTITNPFTADTWHFVEIRWQHSASGAIDVWIDGNPKLSETGQNLTNGNTVSADDARYSFQYPSTSSSGAAVYLDDITKIEVGAAGIDIDLGLYFEWAGNAEDGENEPEDLKALVQTALQEYQDNEENDATGVEDPKERCNRISFDPDFHIDVPCYHLDADRDARSLATETQGWEESDPKAIYVWFKDEQKDQALRTKVRRQVRYLKMWAALTFDEGARPSSI
;
A
#
# COMPACT_ATOMS: atom_id res chain seq x y z
N MET A 1 -8.68 11.95 3.14
CA MET A 1 -7.72 11.05 3.84
C MET A 1 -6.29 11.00 3.32
N ALA A 2 -5.44 10.41 4.15
CA ALA A 2 -4.10 9.98 3.83
C ALA A 2 -4.13 8.48 3.50
N LEU A 3 -3.74 8.09 2.29
CA LEU A 3 -3.33 6.71 2.08
C LEU A 3 -2.05 6.51 2.88
N THR A 4 -2.13 5.84 4.01
CA THR A 4 -0.97 5.64 4.85
C THR A 4 -0.17 4.44 4.34
N LEU A 5 0.48 4.56 3.17
CA LEU A 5 1.51 3.62 2.74
C LEU A 5 2.76 3.81 3.62
N ASN A 6 2.76 3.11 4.75
CA ASN A 6 3.97 2.92 5.53
C ASN A 6 4.72 1.74 4.89
N ASN A 7 5.58 2.05 3.93
CA ASN A 7 6.63 1.13 3.55
C ASN A 7 7.66 1.15 4.70
N LEU A 8 7.60 0.17 5.59
CA LEU A 8 8.56 -0.05 6.66
C LEU A 8 9.74 -0.78 5.99
N VAL A 9 10.67 0.01 5.45
CA VAL A 9 11.55 -0.46 4.37
C VAL A 9 12.67 -1.32 4.94
N GLY A 10 12.59 -2.64 4.75
CA GLY A 10 13.71 -3.60 4.61
C GLY A 10 14.89 -3.52 5.59
N PHE A 11 14.74 -2.89 6.76
CA PHE A 11 15.83 -2.76 7.74
C PHE A 11 17.08 -2.01 7.21
N GLU A 12 16.92 -1.19 6.17
CA GLU A 12 18.01 -0.54 5.43
C GLU A 12 18.84 0.47 6.23
N THR A 13 18.37 0.85 7.41
CA THR A 13 19.07 1.72 8.35
C THR A 13 20.09 0.96 9.20
N GLY A 14 20.06 -0.37 9.19
CA GLY A 14 20.90 -1.20 10.05
C GLY A 14 20.43 -1.21 11.51
N GLY A 15 19.17 -0.83 11.79
CA GLY A 15 18.57 -0.92 13.13
C GLY A 15 17.13 -1.45 13.15
N LEU A 16 16.59 -1.58 14.37
CA LEU A 16 15.24 -2.09 14.66
C LEU A 16 14.28 -0.98 15.13
N GLU A 17 14.63 0.28 14.88
CA GLU A 17 13.88 1.47 15.35
C GLU A 17 12.46 1.58 14.81
N GLU A 18 12.12 0.84 13.76
CA GLU A 18 10.76 0.79 13.19
C GLU A 18 9.82 -0.10 14.02
N ALA A 19 10.35 -0.96 14.90
CA ALA A 19 9.52 -1.71 15.83
C ALA A 19 9.00 -0.84 16.96
N ILE A 20 7.72 -1.02 17.27
CA ILE A 20 7.15 -0.53 18.52
C ILE A 20 7.53 -1.44 19.70
N SER A 21 7.85 -2.70 19.42
CA SER A 21 8.27 -3.66 20.43
C SER A 21 9.08 -4.79 19.79
N VAL A 22 10.19 -5.14 20.44
CA VAL A 22 11.06 -6.26 20.10
C VAL A 22 11.11 -7.19 21.32
N ILE A 23 10.80 -8.46 21.12
CA ILE A 23 10.83 -9.49 22.17
C ILE A 23 11.91 -10.49 21.80
N GLY A 24 12.74 -10.85 22.79
CA GLY A 24 13.81 -11.84 22.60
C GLY A 24 15.08 -11.25 22.00
N SER A 25 15.67 -11.95 21.03
CA SER A 25 16.90 -11.54 20.33
C SER A 25 16.78 -11.49 18.79
N PRO A 26 15.75 -10.85 18.20
CA PRO A 26 15.77 -10.47 16.80
C PRO A 26 17.04 -9.70 16.43
N VAL A 27 17.61 -10.00 15.27
CA VAL A 27 18.84 -9.37 14.77
C VAL A 27 18.71 -9.06 13.29
N LEU A 28 19.52 -8.13 12.79
CA LEU A 28 19.64 -7.89 11.36
C LEU A 28 20.67 -8.83 10.73
N ASP A 29 20.36 -9.34 9.54
CA ASP A 29 21.18 -10.25 8.78
C ASP A 29 21.59 -9.62 7.44
N GLU A 30 22.89 -9.60 7.15
CA GLU A 30 23.47 -9.08 5.90
C GLU A 30 23.66 -10.17 4.83
N GLY A 31 23.57 -11.44 5.21
CA GLY A 31 23.84 -12.58 4.32
C GLY A 31 22.58 -13.14 3.67
N VAL A 32 21.45 -13.09 4.37
CA VAL A 32 20.14 -13.56 3.89
C VAL A 32 19.22 -12.37 3.72
N VAL A 33 19.27 -11.72 2.55
CA VAL A 33 18.53 -10.49 2.25
C VAL A 33 17.65 -10.72 1.02
N ARG A 34 16.44 -10.14 0.97
CA ARG A 34 15.61 -10.16 -0.24
C ARG A 34 15.91 -8.94 -1.10
N THR A 35 15.83 -7.75 -0.50
CA THR A 35 16.19 -6.50 -1.16
C THR A 35 17.03 -5.60 -0.25
N GLY A 36 17.86 -4.75 -0.83
CA GLY A 36 18.67 -3.82 -0.05
C GLY A 36 19.84 -4.46 0.69
N SER A 37 20.07 -4.05 1.93
CA SER A 37 21.29 -4.28 2.70
C SER A 37 21.11 -5.22 3.88
N TYR A 38 19.90 -5.31 4.43
CA TYR A 38 19.61 -6.07 5.64
C TYR A 38 18.29 -6.81 5.50
N SER A 39 18.11 -7.90 6.25
CA SER A 39 16.80 -8.43 6.59
C SER A 39 16.70 -8.62 8.09
N LEU A 40 15.48 -8.78 8.60
CA LEU A 40 15.27 -9.16 9.98
C LEU A 40 15.30 -10.66 10.10
N ARG A 41 16.14 -11.15 11.00
CA ARG A 41 16.19 -12.55 11.42
C ARG A 41 15.61 -12.69 12.82
N LEU A 42 14.68 -13.63 12.96
CA LEU A 42 14.20 -14.14 14.24
C LEU A 42 14.90 -15.50 14.47
N PRO A 43 15.96 -15.57 15.29
CA PRO A 43 16.75 -16.80 15.47
C PRO A 43 16.25 -17.76 16.55
N ALA A 44 15.41 -17.33 17.49
CA ALA A 44 15.14 -18.09 18.71
C ALA A 44 13.67 -18.16 19.12
N ILE A 45 13.34 -19.22 19.86
CA ILE A 45 12.02 -19.45 20.45
C ILE A 45 11.57 -18.24 21.26
N GLY A 46 10.37 -17.74 20.94
CA GLY A 46 9.77 -16.59 21.62
C GLY A 46 10.20 -15.24 21.06
N ASP A 47 11.08 -15.20 20.05
CA ASP A 47 11.40 -13.96 19.36
C ASP A 47 10.18 -13.40 18.65
N ALA A 48 9.95 -12.09 18.79
CA ALA A 48 8.91 -11.38 18.06
C ALA A 48 9.36 -9.97 17.68
N TYR A 49 8.92 -9.54 16.51
CA TYR A 49 9.08 -8.19 16.01
C TYR A 49 7.70 -7.59 15.76
N ARG A 50 7.43 -6.44 16.36
CA ARG A 50 6.10 -5.83 16.33
C ARG A 50 6.17 -4.43 15.77
N VAL A 51 5.30 -4.16 14.81
CA VAL A 51 5.14 -2.84 14.20
C VAL A 51 3.72 -2.36 14.47
N ALA A 52 3.55 -1.04 14.66
CA ALA A 52 2.23 -0.45 14.83
C ALA A 52 1.35 -0.83 13.64
N MET A 53 0.09 -1.18 13.89
CA MET A 53 -0.91 -1.38 12.83
C MET A 53 -1.37 -0.01 12.32
N VAL A 54 -1.81 0.86 13.23
CA VAL A 54 -2.36 2.19 12.96
C VAL A 54 -1.42 3.25 13.55
N THR A 55 -1.41 4.46 12.98
CA THR A 55 -0.77 5.64 13.58
C THR A 55 -1.81 6.75 13.76
N GLY A 56 -2.51 6.76 14.89
CA GLY A 56 -3.51 7.77 15.27
C GLY A 56 -4.97 7.40 14.97
N GLY A 57 -5.88 7.68 15.91
CA GLY A 57 -7.34 7.51 15.76
C GLY A 57 -7.93 6.14 16.17
N SER A 58 -9.26 6.10 16.38
CA SER A 58 -10.04 4.86 16.51
C SER A 58 -10.62 4.51 15.14
N VAL A 59 -10.35 3.31 14.64
CA VAL A 59 -10.63 2.96 13.23
C VAL A 59 -11.28 1.57 13.14
N GLY A 60 -12.59 1.53 13.45
CA GLY A 60 -13.44 0.37 13.18
C GLY A 60 -14.02 0.42 11.77
N GLY A 61 -14.11 -0.73 11.08
CA GLY A 61 -14.70 -0.84 9.75
C GLY A 61 -13.78 -0.54 8.56
N ASN A 62 -12.56 -0.06 8.82
CA ASN A 62 -11.56 0.22 7.78
C ASN A 62 -10.95 -1.04 7.19
N ASP A 63 -10.47 -0.90 5.96
CA ASP A 63 -9.64 -1.87 5.28
C ASP A 63 -8.17 -1.62 5.58
N TYR A 64 -7.49 -2.71 5.92
CA TYR A 64 -6.07 -2.72 6.19
C TYR A 64 -5.40 -3.70 5.26
N ILE A 65 -4.26 -3.29 4.70
CA ILE A 65 -3.39 -4.17 3.93
C ILE A 65 -2.04 -4.25 4.62
N VAL A 66 -1.50 -5.45 4.73
CA VAL A 66 -0.14 -5.70 5.21
C VAL A 66 0.54 -6.64 4.24
N GLY A 67 1.73 -6.27 3.80
CA GLY A 67 2.60 -7.10 2.97
C GLY A 67 3.93 -7.32 3.67
N PHE A 68 4.54 -8.48 3.47
CA PHE A 68 5.89 -8.76 3.94
C PHE A 68 6.51 -9.92 3.18
N ALA A 69 7.82 -9.83 2.98
CA ALA A 69 8.59 -10.99 2.56
C ALA A 69 8.84 -11.91 3.75
N PHE A 70 8.68 -13.20 3.52
CA PHE A 70 8.87 -14.25 4.49
C PHE A 70 9.79 -15.33 3.93
N ARG A 71 10.78 -15.72 4.73
CA ARG A 71 11.64 -16.88 4.45
C ARG A 71 11.83 -17.69 5.72
N ARG A 72 11.92 -19.00 5.57
CA ARG A 72 12.28 -19.94 6.65
C ARG A 72 13.32 -20.92 6.18
N THR A 73 14.17 -21.41 7.08
CA THR A 73 15.13 -22.49 6.77
C THR A 73 14.46 -23.85 6.81
N THR A 74 13.77 -24.18 7.89
CA THR A 74 13.11 -25.49 8.09
C THR A 74 11.67 -25.32 8.58
N LEU A 75 10.88 -26.40 8.49
CA LEU A 75 9.62 -26.47 9.21
C LEU A 75 9.91 -26.72 10.70
N PRO A 76 9.09 -26.18 11.61
CA PRO A 76 9.18 -26.46 13.03
C PRO A 76 8.63 -27.86 13.34
N SER A 77 8.85 -28.30 14.58
CA SER A 77 8.26 -29.53 15.12
C SER A 77 6.75 -29.44 15.39
N ALA A 78 6.22 -28.23 15.60
CA ALA A 78 4.81 -27.96 15.86
C ALA A 78 4.35 -26.71 15.12
N GLY A 79 3.06 -26.61 14.83
CA GLY A 79 2.51 -25.41 14.20
C GLY A 79 2.65 -24.16 15.08
N TRP A 80 2.80 -23.00 14.46
CA TRP A 80 2.90 -21.72 15.18
C TRP A 80 2.29 -20.58 14.39
N TYR A 81 1.85 -19.55 15.11
CA TYR A 81 1.44 -18.28 14.54
C TYR A 81 2.68 -17.50 14.14
N PHE A 82 3.02 -17.49 12.85
CA PHE A 82 4.17 -16.71 12.38
C PHE A 82 3.82 -15.23 12.17
N PHE A 83 2.53 -14.94 12.05
CA PHE A 83 1.98 -13.61 11.91
C PHE A 83 0.64 -13.50 12.65
N SER A 84 0.41 -12.36 13.29
CA SER A 84 -0.89 -12.02 13.89
C SER A 84 -1.12 -10.51 13.83
N ALA A 85 -2.36 -10.11 13.55
CA ALA A 85 -2.81 -8.76 13.89
C ALA A 85 -3.38 -8.78 15.31
N LEU A 86 -2.85 -7.92 16.17
CA LEU A 86 -3.23 -7.81 17.58
C LEU A 86 -3.89 -6.46 17.81
N ASP A 87 -4.95 -6.46 18.62
CA ASP A 87 -5.56 -5.24 19.12
C ASP A 87 -4.73 -4.63 20.28
N ASP A 88 -5.29 -3.58 20.88
CA ASP A 88 -4.70 -2.89 22.03
C ASP A 88 -4.63 -3.77 23.30
N SER A 89 -5.53 -4.75 23.44
CA SER A 89 -5.47 -5.76 24.51
C SER A 89 -4.48 -6.91 24.27
N ALA A 90 -3.70 -6.86 23.18
CA ALA A 90 -2.76 -7.90 22.76
C ALA A 90 -3.43 -9.24 22.37
N LEU A 91 -4.73 -9.23 22.13
CA LEU A 91 -5.47 -10.37 21.63
C LEU A 91 -5.50 -10.33 20.10
N SER A 92 -5.50 -11.50 19.47
CA SER A 92 -5.48 -11.61 18.02
C SER A 92 -6.84 -11.23 17.44
N THR A 93 -6.86 -10.37 16.42
CA THR A 93 -8.04 -10.13 15.57
C THR A 93 -8.10 -11.15 14.43
N TYR A 94 -6.94 -11.55 13.91
CA TYR A 94 -6.75 -12.74 13.09
C TYR A 94 -5.28 -13.15 13.13
N ALA A 95 -4.99 -14.38 12.70
CA ALA A 95 -3.62 -14.88 12.64
C ALA A 95 -3.41 -15.88 11.50
N LEU A 96 -2.15 -15.98 11.06
CA LEU A 96 -1.69 -17.02 10.14
C LEU A 96 -0.83 -18.02 10.92
N LEU A 97 -1.29 -19.26 10.97
CA LEU A 97 -0.58 -20.37 11.59
C LEU A 97 0.09 -21.22 10.51
N LEU A 98 1.41 -21.37 10.58
CA LEU A 98 2.13 -22.32 9.74
C LEU A 98 2.22 -23.65 10.48
N THR A 99 1.62 -24.70 9.91
CA THR A 99 1.58 -26.05 10.49
C THR A 99 2.95 -26.75 10.37
N ASN A 100 3.15 -27.83 11.12
CA ASN A 100 4.33 -28.68 10.94
C ASN A 100 4.32 -29.47 9.62
N GLY A 101 3.18 -29.53 8.93
CA GLY A 101 3.01 -30.07 7.59
C GLY A 101 3.34 -29.08 6.48
N GLY A 102 3.53 -27.80 6.81
CA GLY A 102 3.85 -26.71 5.88
C GLY A 102 2.64 -25.94 5.33
N ASP A 103 1.42 -26.36 5.65
CA ASP A 103 0.20 -25.63 5.34
C ASP A 103 0.06 -24.37 6.21
N VAL A 104 -0.55 -23.32 5.66
CA VAL A 104 -0.90 -22.11 6.39
C VAL A 104 -2.39 -22.11 6.69
N GLU A 105 -2.76 -22.08 7.96
CA GLU A 105 -4.13 -21.89 8.41
C GLU A 105 -4.37 -20.41 8.71
N VAL A 106 -5.45 -19.86 8.16
CA VAL A 106 -5.94 -18.52 8.48
C VAL A 106 -7.00 -18.67 9.56
N ARG A 107 -6.84 -17.95 10.68
CA ARG A 107 -7.73 -18.05 11.84
C ARG A 107 -8.28 -16.69 12.24
N ASP A 108 -9.54 -16.66 12.65
CA ASP A 108 -10.26 -15.46 13.08
C ASP A 108 -9.93 -15.04 14.53
N ALA A 109 -10.63 -14.04 15.06
CA ALA A 109 -10.42 -13.54 16.42
C ALA A 109 -10.70 -14.61 17.50
N ASP A 110 -11.65 -15.51 17.24
CA ASP A 110 -12.02 -16.64 18.10
C ASP A 110 -11.12 -17.87 17.90
N GLN A 111 -10.08 -17.74 17.06
CA GLN A 111 -9.19 -18.82 16.64
C GLN A 111 -9.88 -19.90 15.80
N ALA A 112 -11.09 -19.65 15.30
CA ALA A 112 -11.76 -20.55 14.37
C ALA A 112 -11.03 -20.56 13.02
N LEU A 113 -11.05 -21.72 12.35
CA LEU A 113 -10.42 -21.87 11.03
C LEU A 113 -11.27 -21.14 9.98
N ILE A 114 -10.69 -20.13 9.34
CA ILE A 114 -11.25 -19.47 8.16
C ILE A 114 -10.96 -20.31 6.92
N GLY A 115 -9.71 -20.75 6.75
CA GLY A 115 -9.33 -21.63 5.66
C GLY A 115 -7.86 -22.06 5.71
N THR A 116 -7.49 -22.94 4.78
CA THR A 116 -6.15 -23.55 4.72
C THR A 116 -5.54 -23.35 3.34
N ILE A 117 -4.33 -22.81 3.32
CA ILE A 117 -3.49 -22.65 2.13
C ILE A 117 -2.45 -23.77 2.16
N THR A 118 -2.52 -24.69 1.20
CA THR A 118 -1.67 -25.89 1.19
C THR A 118 -0.23 -25.55 0.79
N ASN A 119 0.72 -25.86 1.67
CA ASN A 119 2.17 -25.80 1.45
C ASN A 119 2.68 -24.62 0.59
N PRO A 120 2.39 -23.36 0.95
CA PRO A 120 2.73 -22.23 0.09
C PRO A 120 4.22 -21.85 0.12
N PHE A 121 4.97 -22.28 1.13
CA PHE A 121 6.34 -21.81 1.35
C PHE A 121 7.38 -22.90 1.12
N THR A 122 8.27 -22.65 0.17
CA THR A 122 9.47 -23.45 -0.07
C THR A 122 10.56 -23.06 0.92
N ALA A 123 11.25 -24.06 1.47
CA ALA A 123 12.38 -23.82 2.37
C ALA A 123 13.48 -23.00 1.67
N ASP A 124 14.13 -22.11 2.43
CA ASP A 124 15.22 -21.25 1.97
C ASP A 124 14.90 -20.35 0.77
N THR A 125 13.62 -20.12 0.52
CA THR A 125 13.13 -19.28 -0.56
C THR A 125 12.32 -18.12 0.03
N TRP A 126 12.50 -16.93 -0.54
CA TRP A 126 11.69 -15.77 -0.20
C TRP A 126 10.33 -15.87 -0.88
N HIS A 127 9.27 -15.72 -0.10
CA HIS A 127 7.90 -15.59 -0.57
C HIS A 127 7.32 -14.26 -0.09
N PHE A 128 6.49 -13.62 -0.90
CA PHE A 128 5.81 -12.39 -0.49
C PHE A 128 4.38 -12.72 -0.08
N VAL A 129 4.04 -12.39 1.17
CA VAL A 129 2.70 -12.57 1.73
C VAL A 129 2.03 -11.20 1.75
N GLU A 130 0.81 -11.12 1.23
CA GLU A 130 -0.02 -9.93 1.30
C GLU A 130 -1.40 -10.30 1.84
N ILE A 131 -1.89 -9.51 2.78
CA ILE A 131 -3.16 -9.75 3.46
C ILE A 131 -3.96 -8.45 3.46
N ARG A 132 -5.16 -8.48 2.91
CA ARG A 132 -6.17 -7.43 3.10
C ARG A 132 -7.19 -7.94 4.09
N TRP A 133 -7.58 -7.13 5.05
CA TRP A 133 -8.57 -7.52 6.04
C TRP A 133 -9.36 -6.30 6.53
N GLN A 134 -10.61 -6.54 6.89
CA GLN A 134 -11.53 -5.52 7.39
C GLN A 134 -11.78 -5.73 8.89
N HIS A 135 -11.47 -4.74 9.74
CA HIS A 135 -11.69 -4.85 11.18
C HIS A 135 -13.19 -4.73 11.53
N SER A 136 -13.87 -5.88 11.60
CA SER A 136 -15.32 -5.99 11.83
C SER A 136 -15.68 -7.38 12.37
N ALA A 137 -16.81 -7.48 13.08
CA ALA A 137 -17.39 -8.76 13.53
C ALA A 137 -17.96 -9.60 12.38
N SER A 138 -18.12 -8.98 11.21
CA SER A 138 -18.48 -9.62 9.95
C SER A 138 -17.63 -8.99 8.84
N GLY A 139 -16.31 -9.14 8.97
CA GLY A 139 -15.32 -8.59 8.05
C GLY A 139 -14.99 -9.53 6.89
N ALA A 140 -14.23 -8.99 5.94
CA ALA A 140 -13.64 -9.72 4.84
C ALA A 140 -12.13 -9.88 5.04
N ILE A 141 -11.57 -11.00 4.60
CA ILE A 141 -10.13 -11.26 4.61
C ILE A 141 -9.70 -11.94 3.31
N ASP A 142 -8.62 -11.42 2.74
CA ASP A 142 -8.04 -11.86 1.49
C ASP A 142 -6.55 -12.08 1.69
N VAL A 143 -6.02 -13.18 1.18
CA VAL A 143 -4.59 -13.55 1.30
C VAL A 143 -4.02 -13.88 -0.05
N TRP A 144 -2.93 -13.21 -0.41
CA TRP A 144 -2.11 -13.48 -1.60
C TRP A 144 -0.74 -13.97 -1.19
N ILE A 145 -0.19 -14.87 -1.99
CA ILE A 145 1.19 -15.33 -1.87
C ILE A 145 1.85 -15.26 -3.25
N ASP A 146 2.96 -14.53 -3.32
CA ASP A 146 3.70 -14.22 -4.55
C ASP A 146 2.80 -13.60 -5.62
N GLY A 147 1.90 -12.70 -5.20
CA GLY A 147 0.93 -12.03 -6.07
C GLY A 147 -0.25 -12.90 -6.52
N ASN A 148 -0.33 -14.16 -6.08
CA ASN A 148 -1.42 -15.06 -6.44
C ASN A 148 -2.45 -15.14 -5.31
N PRO A 149 -3.75 -14.94 -5.58
CA PRO A 149 -4.80 -15.09 -4.56
C PRO A 149 -4.84 -16.54 -4.05
N LYS A 150 -4.88 -16.71 -2.73
CA LYS A 150 -4.89 -18.01 -2.05
C LYS A 150 -6.13 -18.23 -1.19
N LEU A 151 -6.70 -17.17 -0.65
CA LEU A 151 -7.89 -17.21 0.19
C LEU A 151 -8.64 -15.87 0.06
N SER A 152 -9.97 -15.92 0.00
CA SER A 152 -10.85 -14.75 -0.03
C SER A 152 -12.16 -15.15 0.62
N GLU A 153 -12.41 -14.62 1.81
CA GLU A 153 -13.55 -15.00 2.66
C GLU A 153 -14.22 -13.76 3.24
N THR A 154 -15.53 -13.85 3.47
CA THR A 154 -16.34 -12.77 4.05
C THR A 154 -17.16 -13.27 5.23
N GLY A 155 -17.71 -12.35 6.03
CA GLY A 155 -18.53 -12.70 7.19
C GLY A 155 -17.75 -13.26 8.38
N GLN A 156 -16.44 -13.03 8.43
CA GLN A 156 -15.56 -13.56 9.47
C GLN A 156 -15.47 -12.61 10.66
N ASN A 157 -15.30 -13.15 11.87
CA ASN A 157 -15.12 -12.35 13.06
C ASN A 157 -13.66 -11.86 13.16
N LEU A 158 -13.37 -10.70 12.56
CA LEU A 158 -12.04 -10.10 12.49
C LEU A 158 -11.87 -8.96 13.51
N THR A 159 -12.65 -9.02 14.59
CA THR A 159 -12.54 -8.16 15.76
C THR A 159 -12.75 -9.03 16.99
N ASN A 160 -12.12 -8.67 18.09
CA ASN A 160 -12.35 -9.34 19.37
C ASN A 160 -13.35 -8.55 20.25
N GLY A 161 -14.12 -7.65 19.63
CA GLY A 161 -15.10 -6.79 20.31
C GLY A 161 -14.50 -5.52 20.91
N ASN A 162 -13.17 -5.36 20.87
CA ASN A 162 -12.51 -4.12 21.26
C ASN A 162 -12.41 -3.15 20.08
N THR A 163 -12.38 -1.86 20.40
CA THR A 163 -12.07 -0.84 19.40
C THR A 163 -10.56 -0.85 19.19
N VAL A 164 -10.11 -0.96 17.94
CA VAL A 164 -8.69 -0.73 17.60
C VAL A 164 -8.38 0.74 17.91
N SER A 165 -7.70 0.97 19.03
CA SER A 165 -7.15 2.26 19.39
C SER A 165 -5.69 2.35 18.93
N ALA A 166 -5.31 3.55 18.46
CA ALA A 166 -4.00 3.82 17.87
C ALA A 166 -2.79 3.54 18.76
N ASP A 167 -2.97 3.38 20.07
CA ASP A 167 -1.86 3.38 21.02
C ASP A 167 -1.24 1.97 21.25
N ASP A 168 -1.87 0.87 20.79
CA ASP A 168 -1.32 -0.47 21.00
C ASP A 168 -1.63 -1.55 19.94
N ALA A 169 -2.46 -1.24 18.93
CA ALA A 169 -2.73 -2.18 17.84
C ALA A 169 -1.50 -2.42 16.96
N ARG A 170 -1.22 -3.68 16.63
CA ARG A 170 0.09 -4.08 16.08
C ARG A 170 0.07 -5.34 15.24
N TYR A 171 0.90 -5.34 14.20
CA TYR A 171 1.27 -6.57 13.51
C TYR A 171 2.44 -7.21 14.24
N SER A 172 2.29 -8.48 14.60
CA SER A 172 3.29 -9.25 15.32
C SER A 172 3.81 -10.37 14.45
N PHE A 173 5.09 -10.28 14.09
CA PHE A 173 5.82 -11.34 13.43
C PHE A 173 6.58 -12.16 14.48
N GLN A 174 6.45 -13.49 14.42
CA GLN A 174 6.87 -14.34 15.54
C GLN A 174 7.65 -15.57 15.06
N TYR A 175 8.68 -15.91 15.83
CA TYR A 175 9.38 -17.18 15.69
C TYR A 175 8.59 -18.31 16.36
N PRO A 176 8.69 -19.58 15.87
CA PRO A 176 8.05 -20.72 16.51
C PRO A 176 8.25 -20.80 18.02
N SER A 177 7.17 -21.12 18.75
CA SER A 177 7.23 -21.43 20.18
C SER A 177 8.00 -22.72 20.49
N THR A 178 8.22 -23.56 19.48
CA THR A 178 9.10 -24.73 19.54
C THR A 178 9.86 -24.81 18.22
N SER A 179 11.16 -25.04 18.26
CA SER A 179 11.95 -25.20 17.03
C SER A 179 12.90 -26.38 17.10
N SER A 180 13.16 -26.97 15.94
CA SER A 180 14.33 -27.80 15.71
C SER A 180 15.60 -26.93 15.78
N SER A 181 16.72 -27.53 16.17
CA SER A 181 18.02 -26.84 16.21
C SER A 181 18.37 -26.27 14.83
N GLY A 182 18.67 -24.98 14.74
CA GLY A 182 19.12 -24.31 13.51
C GLY A 182 18.01 -23.73 12.61
N ALA A 183 16.76 -23.78 13.04
CA ALA A 183 15.68 -23.05 12.37
C ALA A 183 15.88 -21.53 12.50
N ALA A 184 15.51 -20.78 11.46
CA ALA A 184 15.50 -19.33 11.43
C ALA A 184 14.33 -18.86 10.55
N VAL A 185 13.68 -17.78 10.97
CA VAL A 185 12.69 -17.05 10.18
C VAL A 185 13.28 -15.71 9.80
N TYR A 186 13.10 -15.31 8.56
CA TYR A 186 13.54 -14.03 8.03
C TYR A 186 12.35 -13.25 7.47
N LEU A 187 12.40 -11.95 7.68
CA LEU A 187 11.41 -10.99 7.24
C LEU A 187 12.11 -9.86 6.50
N ASP A 188 11.49 -9.39 5.44
CA ASP A 188 11.99 -8.26 4.64
C ASP A 188 10.79 -7.52 4.01
N ASP A 189 11.02 -6.34 3.45
CA ASP A 189 10.01 -5.57 2.69
C ASP A 189 8.64 -5.48 3.38
N ILE A 190 8.60 -5.13 4.66
CA ILE A 190 7.33 -4.99 5.40
C ILE A 190 6.60 -3.74 4.91
N THR A 191 5.40 -3.92 4.37
CA THR A 191 4.51 -2.85 3.95
C THR A 191 3.24 -2.89 4.77
N LYS A 192 2.71 -1.72 5.12
CA LYS A 192 1.33 -1.61 5.58
C LYS A 192 0.65 -0.43 4.90
N ILE A 193 -0.61 -0.62 4.55
CA ILE A 193 -1.50 0.39 4.01
C ILE A 193 -2.71 0.43 4.92
N GLU A 194 -3.00 1.61 5.44
CA GLU A 194 -4.28 1.92 6.03
C GLU A 194 -5.11 2.66 4.98
N VAL A 195 -6.30 2.14 4.68
CA VAL A 195 -7.27 2.77 3.78
C VAL A 195 -8.40 3.34 4.66
N GLY A 196 -8.53 4.66 4.79
CA GLY A 196 -9.79 5.27 5.27
C GLY A 196 -10.00 6.75 4.95
N ALA A 197 -11.03 7.14 4.16
CA ALA A 197 -11.57 8.46 3.67
C ALA A 197 -10.92 9.51 2.64
N ALA A 198 -9.91 9.25 1.79
CA ALA A 198 -9.58 9.90 0.51
C ALA A 198 -8.88 8.93 -0.43
N GLY A 199 -9.44 8.94 -1.61
CA GLY A 199 -8.79 8.97 -2.89
C GLY A 199 -7.34 8.53 -2.90
N ILE A 200 -7.10 7.32 -3.38
CA ILE A 200 -5.99 7.16 -4.33
C ILE A 200 -6.21 8.19 -5.44
N ASP A 201 -5.19 9.00 -5.73
CA ASP A 201 -5.20 10.01 -6.79
C ASP A 201 -4.29 9.52 -7.92
N ILE A 202 -4.88 9.31 -9.10
CA ILE A 202 -4.16 8.96 -10.33
C ILE A 202 -4.35 10.08 -11.34
N ASP A 203 -3.26 10.69 -11.78
CA ASP A 203 -3.26 11.60 -12.93
C ASP A 203 -3.13 10.82 -14.25
N LEU A 204 -4.15 10.86 -15.09
CA LEU A 204 -4.16 10.33 -16.46
C LEU A 204 -4.23 11.48 -17.47
N GLY A 205 -3.08 11.95 -17.94
CA GLY A 205 -3.02 13.00 -18.96
C GLY A 205 -3.48 12.51 -20.35
N LEU A 206 -4.46 13.20 -20.93
CA LEU A 206 -4.85 13.02 -22.33
C LEU A 206 -4.21 14.11 -23.20
N TYR A 207 -3.59 13.69 -24.30
CA TYR A 207 -2.84 14.58 -25.19
C TYR A 207 -3.51 14.58 -26.58
N PHE A 208 -3.97 15.74 -26.99
CA PHE A 208 -4.53 16.00 -28.31
C PHE A 208 -3.47 16.68 -29.17
N GLU A 209 -3.15 16.07 -30.30
CA GLU A 209 -1.96 16.42 -31.08
C GLU A 209 -2.29 17.32 -32.27
N TRP A 210 -1.63 18.47 -32.36
CA TRP A 210 -1.53 19.29 -33.58
C TRP A 210 -0.28 20.16 -33.56
N ALA A 211 0.18 20.56 -34.75
CA ALA A 211 1.37 21.39 -34.91
C ALA A 211 1.06 22.87 -34.63
N GLY A 212 2.05 23.61 -34.13
CA GLY A 212 1.88 25.02 -33.77
C GLY A 212 1.42 25.19 -32.34
N ASN A 213 1.01 26.41 -31.97
CA ASN A 213 0.55 26.71 -30.63
C ASN A 213 -0.84 26.10 -30.37
N ALA A 214 -1.24 26.07 -29.10
CA ALA A 214 -2.50 25.47 -28.72
C ALA A 214 -3.70 26.23 -29.33
N GLU A 215 -3.55 27.53 -29.55
CA GLU A 215 -4.54 28.39 -30.20
C GLU A 215 -4.65 28.18 -31.73
N ASP A 216 -3.72 27.44 -32.34
CA ASP A 216 -3.75 27.15 -33.78
C ASP A 216 -4.71 25.97 -34.11
N GLY A 217 -5.20 25.27 -33.10
CA GLY A 217 -6.12 24.13 -33.23
C GLY A 217 -7.58 24.55 -33.47
N GLU A 218 -8.43 23.58 -33.84
CA GLU A 218 -9.87 23.80 -34.04
C GLU A 218 -10.69 23.75 -32.74
N ASN A 219 -10.10 23.29 -31.63
CA ASN A 219 -10.78 23.11 -30.36
C ASN A 219 -10.21 24.08 -29.32
N GLU A 220 -11.10 24.77 -28.62
CA GLU A 220 -10.75 25.55 -27.44
C GLU A 220 -10.55 24.62 -26.23
N PRO A 221 -9.90 25.10 -25.14
CA PRO A 221 -9.73 24.33 -23.90
C PRO A 221 -11.03 23.73 -23.36
N GLU A 222 -12.11 24.51 -23.37
CA GLU A 222 -13.44 24.11 -22.90
C GLU A 222 -14.02 22.98 -23.75
N ASP A 223 -13.79 22.99 -25.07
CA ASP A 223 -14.28 21.94 -25.98
C ASP A 223 -13.63 20.59 -25.66
N LEU A 224 -12.32 20.57 -25.40
CA LEU A 224 -11.60 19.36 -25.02
C LEU A 224 -12.02 18.85 -23.65
N LYS A 225 -12.20 19.74 -22.67
CA LYS A 225 -12.69 19.36 -21.34
C LYS A 225 -14.12 18.83 -21.39
N ALA A 226 -14.99 19.39 -22.24
CA ALA A 226 -16.35 18.90 -22.45
C ALA A 226 -16.37 17.52 -23.13
N LEU A 227 -15.47 17.29 -24.10
CA LEU A 227 -15.29 15.98 -24.73
C LEU A 227 -14.88 14.93 -23.69
N VAL A 228 -13.90 15.23 -22.85
CA VAL A 228 -13.45 14.32 -21.79
C VAL A 228 -14.52 14.11 -20.73
N GLN A 229 -15.23 15.16 -20.33
CA GLN A 229 -16.35 15.04 -19.39
C GLN A 229 -17.40 14.06 -19.90
N THR A 230 -17.79 14.19 -21.17
CA THR A 230 -18.76 13.32 -21.82
C THR A 230 -18.27 11.87 -21.83
N ALA A 231 -17.00 11.64 -22.19
CA ALA A 231 -16.42 10.30 -22.20
C ALA A 231 -16.38 9.65 -20.81
N LEU A 232 -16.10 10.43 -19.76
CA LEU A 232 -16.13 9.93 -18.37
C LEU A 232 -17.55 9.60 -17.91
N GLN A 233 -18.53 10.42 -18.26
CA GLN A 233 -19.95 10.16 -17.97
C GLN A 233 -20.44 8.89 -18.68
N GLU A 234 -20.13 8.73 -19.96
CA GLU A 234 -20.44 7.50 -20.71
C GLU A 234 -19.75 6.27 -20.10
N TYR A 235 -18.52 6.41 -19.61
CA TYR A 235 -17.82 5.33 -18.91
C TYR A 235 -18.52 4.96 -17.60
N GLN A 236 -18.94 5.95 -16.80
CA GLN A 236 -19.64 5.74 -15.54
C GLN A 236 -21.06 5.17 -15.72
N ASP A 237 -21.73 5.48 -16.83
CA ASP A 237 -23.07 4.95 -17.13
C ASP A 237 -23.07 3.51 -17.64
N ASN A 238 -21.90 2.94 -17.96
CA ASN A 238 -21.78 1.55 -18.37
C ASN A 238 -21.77 0.61 -17.16
N GLU A 239 -22.78 -0.26 -17.07
CA GLU A 239 -22.97 -1.24 -15.98
C GLU A 239 -21.82 -2.25 -15.81
N GLU A 240 -20.94 -2.39 -16.81
CA GLU A 240 -19.74 -3.26 -16.72
C GLU A 240 -18.55 -2.59 -16.00
N ASN A 241 -18.65 -1.30 -15.65
CA ASN A 241 -17.61 -0.55 -14.97
C ASN A 241 -17.97 -0.28 -13.49
N ASP A 242 -16.93 -0.10 -12.67
CA ASP A 242 -17.06 0.10 -11.22
C ASP A 242 -17.00 1.58 -10.80
N ALA A 243 -17.15 2.52 -11.75
CA ALA A 243 -17.10 3.96 -11.46
C ALA A 243 -18.35 4.40 -10.69
N THR A 244 -18.15 5.20 -9.64
CA THR A 244 -19.21 5.61 -8.71
C THR A 244 -19.63 7.06 -8.87
N GLY A 245 -18.89 7.85 -9.64
CA GLY A 245 -19.34 9.19 -10.04
C GLY A 245 -18.34 9.92 -10.91
N VAL A 246 -18.82 10.96 -11.57
CA VAL A 246 -18.01 11.95 -12.29
C VAL A 246 -18.31 13.31 -11.69
N GLU A 247 -17.28 14.03 -11.26
CA GLU A 247 -17.45 15.39 -10.71
C GLU A 247 -17.60 16.42 -11.84
N ASP A 248 -18.08 17.61 -11.50
CA ASP A 248 -18.01 18.75 -12.41
C ASP A 248 -16.53 19.03 -12.78
N PRO A 249 -16.24 19.49 -14.02
CA PRO A 249 -14.88 19.82 -14.41
C PRO A 249 -14.21 20.77 -13.42
N LYS A 250 -13.01 20.40 -12.97
CA LYS A 250 -12.14 21.26 -12.15
C LYS A 250 -11.29 22.12 -13.07
N GLU A 251 -10.69 23.18 -12.53
CA GLU A 251 -9.90 24.13 -13.32
C GLU A 251 -8.85 23.46 -14.21
N ARG A 252 -8.17 22.42 -13.73
CA ARG A 252 -7.05 21.77 -14.45
C ARG A 252 -7.30 20.33 -14.89
N CYS A 253 -8.43 19.72 -14.51
CA CYS A 253 -8.71 18.33 -14.83
C CYS A 253 -10.22 18.04 -14.79
N ASN A 254 -10.62 16.94 -15.43
CA ASN A 254 -11.89 16.27 -15.16
C ASN A 254 -11.62 15.14 -14.15
N ARG A 255 -12.64 14.66 -13.44
CA ARG A 255 -12.46 13.65 -12.39
C ARG A 255 -13.53 12.59 -12.44
N ILE A 256 -13.10 11.33 -12.40
CA ILE A 256 -13.97 10.17 -12.20
C ILE A 256 -13.57 9.43 -10.92
N SER A 257 -14.56 8.98 -10.16
CA SER A 257 -14.42 8.39 -8.83
C SER A 257 -14.89 6.93 -8.81
N PHE A 258 -14.35 6.16 -7.88
CA PHE A 258 -14.58 4.73 -7.67
C PHE A 258 -14.59 4.45 -6.16
N ASP A 259 -15.36 3.43 -5.75
CA ASP A 259 -15.36 2.96 -4.36
C ASP A 259 -14.17 2.03 -4.07
N PRO A 260 -13.70 1.96 -2.80
CA PRO A 260 -14.20 2.70 -1.65
C PRO A 260 -13.70 4.16 -1.56
N ASP A 261 -12.60 4.51 -2.25
CA ASP A 261 -12.08 5.88 -2.28
C ASP A 261 -10.90 6.02 -3.26
N PHE A 262 -11.19 6.05 -4.55
CA PHE A 262 -10.21 6.17 -5.63
C PHE A 262 -10.74 7.14 -6.68
N HIS A 263 -9.91 8.07 -7.17
CA HIS A 263 -10.27 8.89 -8.31
C HIS A 263 -9.12 8.98 -9.33
N ILE A 264 -9.53 9.21 -10.58
CA ILE A 264 -8.62 9.51 -11.68
C ILE A 264 -8.87 10.96 -12.09
N ASP A 265 -7.84 11.78 -11.93
CA ASP A 265 -7.78 13.13 -12.48
C ASP A 265 -7.30 13.05 -13.93
N VAL A 266 -8.09 13.58 -14.85
CA VAL A 266 -7.86 13.52 -16.30
C VAL A 266 -7.59 14.93 -16.83
N PRO A 267 -6.36 15.45 -16.70
CA PRO A 267 -5.96 16.69 -17.34
C PRO A 267 -5.86 16.50 -18.86
N CYS A 268 -6.24 17.54 -19.61
CA CYS A 268 -6.23 17.55 -21.06
C CYS A 268 -5.14 18.49 -21.57
N TYR A 269 -4.36 18.05 -22.55
CA TYR A 269 -3.26 18.82 -23.10
C TYR A 269 -3.37 18.92 -24.62
N HIS A 270 -3.01 20.08 -25.15
CA HIS A 270 -2.45 20.19 -26.49
C HIS A 270 -1.03 19.62 -26.49
N LEU A 271 -0.66 18.87 -27.53
CA LEU A 271 0.70 18.41 -27.78
C LEU A 271 1.15 18.81 -29.19
N ASP A 272 2.26 19.55 -29.28
CA ASP A 272 3.05 19.69 -30.49
C ASP A 272 4.22 18.71 -30.42
N ALA A 273 4.10 17.59 -31.12
CA ALA A 273 5.09 16.51 -31.10
C ALA A 273 6.45 16.93 -31.68
N ASP A 274 6.46 17.81 -32.69
CA ASP A 274 7.68 18.26 -33.37
C ASP A 274 8.52 19.16 -32.45
N ARG A 275 7.86 19.98 -31.63
CA ARG A 275 8.52 20.84 -30.63
C ARG A 275 8.67 20.20 -29.25
N ASP A 276 8.10 19.01 -29.04
CA ASP A 276 7.92 18.37 -27.72
C ASP A 276 7.33 19.34 -26.68
N ALA A 277 6.38 20.18 -27.13
CA ALA A 277 5.74 21.22 -26.34
C ALA A 277 4.28 20.86 -26.05
N ARG A 278 3.79 21.24 -24.87
CA ARG A 278 2.42 20.96 -24.46
C ARG A 278 1.84 22.10 -23.64
N SER A 279 0.53 22.30 -23.79
CA SER A 279 -0.24 23.30 -23.06
C SER A 279 -1.45 22.62 -22.43
N LEU A 280 -1.67 22.88 -21.15
CA LEU A 280 -2.79 22.35 -20.38
C LEU A 280 -4.06 23.14 -20.73
N ALA A 281 -5.14 22.43 -21.04
CA ALA A 281 -6.46 23.01 -21.16
C ALA A 281 -7.03 23.28 -19.76
N THR A 282 -7.36 24.53 -19.49
CA THR A 282 -7.99 24.95 -18.23
C THR A 282 -9.47 25.26 -18.42
N GLU A 283 -10.26 25.17 -17.34
CA GLU A 283 -11.71 25.44 -17.38
C GLU A 283 -12.00 26.91 -17.66
N THR A 284 -11.24 27.84 -17.07
CA THR A 284 -11.58 29.27 -17.13
C THR A 284 -10.43 30.18 -17.58
N GLN A 285 -9.20 29.67 -17.64
CA GLN A 285 -8.00 30.47 -17.91
C GLN A 285 -7.42 30.27 -19.32
N GLY A 286 -8.09 29.50 -20.19
CA GLY A 286 -7.60 29.19 -21.52
C GLY A 286 -6.48 28.13 -21.48
N TRP A 287 -5.45 28.33 -22.31
CA TRP A 287 -4.28 27.45 -22.36
C TRP A 287 -3.21 27.87 -21.32
N GLU A 288 -2.78 26.93 -20.47
CA GLU A 288 -1.69 27.13 -19.50
C GLU A 288 -0.43 26.40 -19.99
N GLU A 289 0.72 27.09 -20.06
CA GLU A 289 2.01 26.44 -20.37
C GLU A 289 2.41 25.54 -19.19
N SER A 290 2.24 24.23 -19.33
CA SER A 290 2.45 23.26 -18.25
C SER A 290 2.93 21.93 -18.81
N ASP A 291 4.20 21.60 -18.54
CA ASP A 291 4.82 20.34 -18.94
C ASP A 291 5.01 19.39 -17.75
N PRO A 292 4.10 18.41 -17.53
CA PRO A 292 4.29 17.40 -16.48
C PRO A 292 5.52 16.52 -16.71
N LYS A 293 5.98 16.36 -17.96
CA LYS A 293 7.20 15.60 -18.30
C LYS A 293 8.44 16.30 -17.75
N ALA A 294 8.48 17.63 -17.73
CA ALA A 294 9.61 18.40 -17.23
C ALA A 294 9.91 18.08 -15.75
N ILE A 295 8.87 17.98 -14.91
CA ILE A 295 9.00 17.59 -13.50
C ILE A 295 9.51 16.15 -13.37
N TYR A 296 8.94 15.22 -14.13
CA TYR A 296 9.36 13.81 -14.13
C TYR A 296 10.85 13.68 -14.51
N VAL A 297 11.27 14.34 -15.60
CA VAL A 297 12.64 14.31 -16.09
C VAL A 297 13.58 14.92 -15.06
N TRP A 298 13.25 16.10 -14.52
CA TRP A 298 14.04 16.74 -13.47
C TRP A 298 14.24 15.82 -12.26
N PHE A 299 13.17 15.25 -11.72
CA PHE A 299 13.27 14.40 -10.52
C PHE A 299 14.08 13.14 -10.79
N LYS A 300 13.96 12.56 -11.99
CA LYS A 300 14.71 11.37 -12.40
C LYS A 300 16.20 11.66 -12.60
N ASP A 301 16.52 12.78 -13.25
CA ASP A 301 17.88 13.10 -13.69
C ASP A 301 18.74 13.73 -12.58
N GLU A 302 18.11 14.42 -11.63
CA GLU A 302 18.80 14.96 -10.45
C GLU A 302 19.37 13.82 -9.57
N GLN A 303 18.72 12.65 -9.58
CA GLN A 303 19.12 11.48 -8.79
C GLN A 303 19.85 10.45 -9.66
N LYS A 304 21.12 10.75 -9.97
CA LYS A 304 21.97 10.00 -10.94
C LYS A 304 22.27 8.56 -10.52
N ASP A 305 22.36 8.30 -9.23
CA ASP A 305 22.57 6.95 -8.68
C ASP A 305 21.26 6.35 -8.18
N GLN A 306 21.06 5.06 -8.47
CA GLN A 306 19.87 4.30 -8.08
C GLN A 306 19.73 4.24 -6.55
N ALA A 307 20.82 4.08 -5.80
CA ALA A 307 20.74 4.01 -4.34
C ALA A 307 20.32 5.37 -3.73
N LEU A 308 20.87 6.47 -4.25
CA LEU A 308 20.43 7.82 -3.88
C LEU A 308 18.96 8.05 -4.23
N ARG A 309 18.53 7.68 -5.45
CA ARG A 309 17.14 7.80 -5.91
C ARG A 309 16.17 7.05 -5.00
N THR A 310 16.53 5.84 -4.55
CA THR A 310 15.73 5.07 -3.59
C THR A 310 15.59 5.81 -2.27
N LYS A 311 16.69 6.36 -1.73
CA LYS A 311 16.67 7.14 -0.46
C LYS A 311 15.80 8.40 -0.58
N VAL A 312 15.94 9.15 -1.67
CA VAL A 312 15.14 10.37 -1.91
C VAL A 312 13.67 10.03 -2.06
N ARG A 313 13.31 9.00 -2.85
CA ARG A 313 11.91 8.54 -2.96
C ARG A 313 11.33 8.15 -1.61
N ARG A 314 12.13 7.51 -0.75
CA ARG A 314 11.72 7.16 0.62
C ARG A 314 11.45 8.41 1.46
N GLN A 315 12.34 9.40 1.43
CA GLN A 315 12.15 10.68 2.13
C GLN A 315 10.92 11.46 1.65
N VAL A 316 10.70 11.51 0.32
CA VAL A 316 9.49 12.13 -0.26
C VAL A 316 8.23 11.45 0.25
N ARG A 317 8.19 10.12 0.31
CA ARG A 317 7.05 9.37 0.87
C ARG A 317 6.82 9.74 2.34
N TYR A 318 7.89 9.83 3.14
CA TYR A 318 7.77 10.23 4.55
C TYR A 318 7.25 11.66 4.72
N LEU A 319 7.70 12.60 3.89
CA LEU A 319 7.22 13.99 3.93
C LEU A 319 5.76 14.11 3.49
N LYS A 320 5.37 13.41 2.42
CA LYS A 320 3.97 13.32 1.98
C LYS A 320 3.09 12.72 3.06
N MET A 321 3.59 11.69 3.75
CA MET A 321 2.90 11.07 4.86
C MET A 321 2.72 12.03 6.03
N TRP A 322 3.83 12.65 6.46
CA TRP A 322 3.80 13.65 7.53
C TRP A 322 2.82 14.77 7.22
N ALA A 323 2.81 15.29 5.99
CA ALA A 323 1.86 16.32 5.57
C ALA A 323 0.41 15.83 5.67
N ALA A 324 0.13 14.62 5.20
CA ALA A 324 -1.20 14.05 5.23
C ALA A 324 -1.73 13.78 6.65
N LEU A 325 -0.84 13.46 7.60
CA LEU A 325 -1.15 13.26 9.02
C LEU A 325 -1.21 14.57 9.83
N THR A 326 -0.52 15.62 9.38
CA THR A 326 -0.37 16.88 10.15
C THR A 326 -1.40 17.93 9.75
N PHE A 327 -1.80 17.96 8.48
CA PHE A 327 -2.67 19.01 7.94
C PHE A 327 -4.00 18.43 7.46
N ASP A 328 -5.07 19.20 7.70
CA ASP A 328 -6.39 18.97 7.12
C ASP A 328 -6.31 19.05 5.59
N GLU A 329 -7.23 18.37 4.89
CA GLU A 329 -7.18 18.13 3.44
C GLU A 329 -6.95 19.39 2.59
N GLY A 330 -7.55 20.53 2.96
CA GLY A 330 -7.37 21.81 2.26
C GLY A 330 -6.16 22.66 2.72
N ALA A 331 -5.44 22.23 3.75
CA ALA A 331 -4.29 22.94 4.32
C ALA A 331 -2.95 22.21 4.04
N ARG A 332 -3.01 21.04 3.39
CA ARG A 332 -1.83 20.24 3.08
C ARG A 332 -0.94 20.95 2.05
N PRO A 333 0.39 21.00 2.27
CA PRO A 333 1.31 21.37 1.20
C PRO A 333 1.19 20.38 0.04
N SER A 334 1.35 20.86 -1.19
CA SER A 334 1.35 20.01 -2.38
C SER A 334 2.47 18.97 -2.32
N SER A 335 2.30 17.86 -3.05
CA SER A 335 3.32 16.81 -3.14
C SER A 335 4.57 17.19 -3.95
N ILE A 336 4.46 18.22 -4.80
CA ILE A 336 5.54 18.68 -5.68
C ILE A 336 6.59 19.52 -4.94
#